data_AF-A0A0R2AN03-F1
#
_entry.id   AF-A0A0R2AN03-F1
#
_cell.length_a   1.000
_cell.length_b   1.000
_cell.length_c   1.000
_cell.angle_alpha   90.00
_cell.angle_beta   90.00
_cell.angle_gamma   90.00
#
_symmetry.space_group_name_H-M   'P 1'
#
loop_
_entity.id
_entity.type
_entity.pdbx_description
1 polymer ?
#
loop_
_entity_poly.entity_id
_entity_poly.type
_entity_poly.pdbx_seq_one_letter_code
_entity_poly.pdbx_strand_id
1 'polypeptide(L)'
;MKYRYKVLIQIVILFYPFWLIINGFIGVLDKVPLHPDDLIFFGVLIIGLISMFNILLFMIRLFLLGWHEIGQYYKIFFFIHLILFIPSFTAWLVFLGVINPFRFF
;
A
#
# COMPACT_ATOMS: atom_id res chain seq x y z
N MET A 1 13.60 -0.86 -20.76
CA MET A 1 13.35 0.28 -19.86
C MET A 1 14.40 0.28 -18.74
N LYS A 2 15.15 1.37 -18.55
CA LYS A 2 16.19 1.45 -17.49
C LYS A 2 15.56 1.39 -16.09
N TYR A 3 16.26 0.81 -15.10
CA TYR A 3 15.77 0.67 -13.72
C TYR A 3 15.26 1.99 -13.11
N ARG A 4 15.92 3.11 -13.43
CA ARG A 4 15.53 4.47 -12.98
C ARG A 4 14.08 4.82 -13.30
N TYR A 5 13.58 4.45 -14.47
CA TYR A 5 12.20 4.74 -14.85
C TYR A 5 11.20 3.89 -14.07
N LYS A 6 11.54 2.64 -13.73
CA LYS A 6 10.66 1.77 -12.94
C LYS A 6 10.52 2.30 -11.50
N VAL A 7 11.62 2.75 -10.91
CA VAL A 7 11.61 3.42 -9.60
C VAL A 7 10.72 4.66 -9.65
N LEU A 8 10.88 5.50 -10.66
CA LEU A 8 10.09 6.73 -10.81
C LEU A 8 8.59 6.43 -10.92
N ILE A 9 8.21 5.40 -11.68
CA ILE A 9 6.81 4.96 -11.77
C ILE A 9 6.26 4.54 -10.41
N GLN A 10 7.03 3.76 -9.64
CA GLN A 10 6.60 3.33 -8.30
C GLN A 10 6.42 4.52 -7.35
N ILE A 11 7.33 5.51 -7.41
CA ILE A 11 7.21 6.75 -6.63
C ILE A 11 5.94 7.50 -7.02
N VAL A 12 5.67 7.67 -8.31
CA VAL A 12 4.48 8.39 -8.79
C VAL A 12 3.19 7.67 -8.38
N ILE A 13 3.15 6.35 -8.48
CA ILE A 13 1.99 5.54 -8.10
C ILE A 13 1.71 5.65 -6.60
N LEU A 14 2.74 5.62 -5.77
CA LEU A 14 2.60 5.71 -4.32
C LEU A 14 2.41 7.15 -3.82
N PHE A 15 2.78 8.16 -4.61
CA PHE A 15 2.69 9.56 -4.21
C PHE A 15 1.28 9.97 -3.80
N TYR A 16 0.29 9.65 -4.63
CA TYR A 16 -1.10 10.04 -4.39
C TYR A 16 -1.67 9.48 -3.07
N PRO A 17 -1.62 8.16 -2.80
CA PRO A 17 -2.15 7.66 -1.54
C PRO A 17 -1.34 8.12 -0.32
N PHE A 18 -0.02 8.31 -0.44
CA PHE A 18 0.75 8.93 0.66
C PHE A 18 0.34 10.38 0.92
N TRP A 19 0.07 11.15 -0.14
CA TRP A 19 -0.42 12.52 -0.02
C TRP A 19 -1.79 12.58 0.68
N LEU A 20 -2.70 11.64 0.37
CA LEU A 20 -3.99 11.51 1.08
C LEU A 20 -3.79 11.25 2.58
N ILE A 21 -2.89 10.32 2.93
CA ILE A 21 -2.59 9.99 4.32
C ILE A 21 -2.03 11.21 5.07
N ILE A 22 -1.07 11.91 4.48
CA ILE A 22 -0.45 13.09 5.09
C ILE A 22 -1.48 14.20 5.31
N ASN A 23 -2.31 14.52 4.31
CA ASN A 23 -3.35 15.52 4.44
C ASN A 23 -4.42 15.12 5.47
N GLY A 24 -4.77 13.84 5.53
CA GLY A 24 -5.65 13.33 6.56
C GLY A 24 -5.07 13.57 7.96
N PHE A 25 -3.79 13.24 8.19
CA PHE A 25 -3.12 13.53 9.47
C PHE A 25 -3.08 15.03 9.81
N ILE A 26 -2.79 15.90 8.85
CA ILE A 26 -2.83 17.35 9.05
C ILE A 26 -4.24 17.80 9.44
N GLY A 27 -5.27 17.30 8.75
CA GLY A 27 -6.66 17.63 9.07
C GLY A 27 -7.09 17.16 10.46
N VAL A 28 -6.60 16.01 10.95
CA VAL A 28 -6.83 15.54 12.33
C VAL A 28 -6.24 16.54 13.32
N LEU A 29 -5.02 17.02 13.08
CA LEU A 29 -4.34 17.97 13.96
C LEU A 29 -5.04 19.33 14.00
N ASP A 30 -5.50 19.80 12.85
CA ASP A 30 -6.13 21.11 12.69
C ASP A 30 -7.62 21.13 13.07
N LYS A 31 -8.18 19.99 13.54
CA LYS A 31 -9.61 19.83 13.89
C LYS A 31 -10.56 20.28 12.77
N VAL A 32 -10.16 20.06 11.52
CA VAL A 32 -10.94 20.45 10.35
C VAL A 32 -12.24 19.64 10.33
N PRO A 33 -13.40 20.27 10.02
CA PRO A 33 -14.70 19.58 10.05
C PRO A 33 -14.86 18.48 8.98
N LEU A 34 -13.98 18.41 7.99
CA LEU A 34 -13.98 17.37 6.98
C LEU A 34 -13.28 16.14 7.58
N HIS A 35 -14.02 15.04 7.83
CA HIS A 35 -13.55 13.77 8.43
C HIS A 35 -12.14 13.36 7.96
N PRO A 36 -11.08 13.80 8.66
CA PRO A 36 -9.71 13.63 8.18
C PRO A 36 -9.24 12.17 8.32
N ASP A 37 -9.89 11.43 9.21
CA ASP A 37 -9.81 9.99 9.40
C ASP A 37 -10.22 9.20 8.15
N ASP A 38 -11.24 9.64 7.43
CA ASP A 38 -11.66 8.99 6.17
C ASP A 38 -10.56 9.10 5.11
N LEU A 39 -9.88 10.24 4.99
CA LEU A 39 -8.79 10.43 4.03
C LEU A 39 -7.60 9.53 4.31
N ILE A 40 -7.22 9.38 5.59
CA ILE A 40 -6.18 8.42 6.01
C ILE A 40 -6.60 7.01 5.61
N PHE A 41 -7.84 6.63 5.92
CA PHE A 41 -8.36 5.30 5.64
C PHE A 41 -8.38 5.00 4.13
N PHE A 42 -8.87 5.92 3.31
CA PHE A 42 -8.86 5.78 1.85
C PHE A 42 -7.44 5.65 1.28
N GLY A 43 -6.49 6.46 1.74
CA GLY A 43 -5.10 6.36 1.31
C GLY A 43 -4.49 4.99 1.64
N VAL A 44 -4.77 4.47 2.84
CA VAL A 44 -4.34 3.13 3.26
C VAL A 44 -4.97 2.03 2.39
N LEU A 45 -6.27 2.11 2.08
CA LEU A 45 -6.93 1.11 1.21
C LEU A 45 -6.32 1.07 -0.20
N ILE A 46 -6.03 2.24 -0.79
CA ILE A 46 -5.40 2.36 -2.11
C ILE A 46 -4.00 1.74 -2.11
N ILE A 47 -3.19 1.99 -1.06
CA ILE A 47 -1.88 1.31 -0.89
C ILE A 47 -2.02 -0.20 -0.89
N GLY A 48 -3.11 -0.73 -0.33
CA GLY A 48 -3.40 -2.16 -0.30
C GLY A 48 -3.58 -2.75 -1.67
N LEU A 49 -4.40 -2.12 -2.51
CA LEU A 49 -4.62 -2.55 -3.89
C LEU A 49 -3.33 -2.52 -4.71
N ILE A 50 -2.57 -1.42 -4.60
CA ILE A 50 -1.27 -1.27 -5.29
C ILE A 50 -0.29 -2.36 -4.83
N SER A 51 -0.19 -2.59 -3.52
CA SER A 51 0.71 -3.57 -2.94
C SER A 51 0.31 -5.00 -3.29
N MET A 52 -0.98 -5.33 -3.21
CA MET A 52 -1.51 -6.62 -3.60
C MET A 52 -1.17 -6.96 -5.05
N PHE A 53 -1.37 -6.01 -5.97
CA PHE A 53 -1.07 -6.22 -7.38
C PHE A 53 0.43 -6.44 -7.62
N ASN A 54 1.30 -5.64 -7.00
CA ASN A 54 2.76 -5.80 -7.13
C ASN A 54 3.26 -7.12 -6.52
N ILE A 55 2.71 -7.54 -5.38
CA ILE A 55 3.01 -8.82 -4.74
C ILE A 55 2.59 -9.97 -5.67
N LEU A 56 1.38 -9.93 -6.22
CA LEU A 56 0.89 -10.96 -7.14
C LEU A 56 1.78 -11.05 -8.39
N LEU A 57 2.13 -9.92 -9.00
CA LEU A 57 3.05 -9.88 -10.15
C LEU A 57 4.43 -10.45 -9.81
N PHE A 58 4.93 -10.21 -8.60
CA PHE A 58 6.18 -10.80 -8.14
C PHE A 58 6.06 -12.32 -7.97
N MET A 59 4.97 -12.81 -7.38
CA MET A 59 4.73 -14.24 -7.21
C MET A 59 4.65 -14.96 -8.56
N ILE A 60 3.99 -14.37 -9.55
CA ILE A 60 3.96 -14.91 -10.93
C ILE A 60 5.37 -14.99 -11.52
N ARG A 61 6.18 -13.94 -11.36
CA ARG A 61 7.59 -13.94 -11.82
C ARG A 61 8.42 -15.00 -11.10
N LEU A 62 8.19 -15.17 -9.80
CA LEU A 62 8.88 -16.17 -8.99
C LEU A 62 8.57 -17.59 -9.47
N PHE A 63 7.31 -17.86 -9.80
CA PHE A 63 6.89 -19.15 -10.34
C PHE A 63 7.47 -19.42 -11.74
N LEU A 64 7.52 -18.41 -12.61
CA LEU A 64 7.97 -18.59 -14.00
C LEU A 64 9.49 -18.62 -14.18
N LEU A 65 10.23 -17.80 -13.44
CA LEU A 65 11.68 -17.61 -13.64
C LEU A 65 12.52 -18.22 -12.52
N GLY A 66 11.92 -18.46 -11.34
CA GLY A 66 12.66 -18.84 -10.14
C GLY A 66 13.35 -17.65 -9.45
N TRP A 67 13.76 -17.86 -8.19
CA TRP A 67 14.30 -16.79 -7.34
C TRP A 67 15.61 -16.19 -7.83
N HIS A 68 16.49 -16.99 -8.43
CA HIS A 68 17.84 -16.57 -8.82
C HIS A 68 17.85 -15.64 -10.04
N GLU A 69 16.94 -15.87 -10.99
CA GLU A 69 16.82 -15.09 -12.23
C GLU A 69 16.12 -13.73 -12.03
N ILE A 70 15.49 -13.51 -10.87
CA ILE A 70 14.82 -12.25 -10.56
C ILE A 70 15.86 -11.19 -10.18
N GLY A 71 15.91 -10.11 -10.97
CA GLY A 71 16.74 -8.95 -10.68
C GLY A 71 16.43 -8.30 -9.32
N GLN A 72 17.49 -7.83 -8.66
CA GLN A 72 17.44 -7.26 -7.29
C GLN A 72 16.37 -6.19 -7.09
N TYR A 73 16.13 -5.35 -8.11
CA TYR A 73 15.06 -4.35 -8.12
C TYR A 73 13.71 -4.94 -7.70
N TYR A 74 13.28 -6.05 -8.30
CA TYR A 74 11.97 -6.62 -8.03
C TYR A 74 11.89 -7.22 -6.62
N LYS A 75 13.00 -7.77 -6.12
CA LYS A 75 13.10 -8.32 -4.76
C LYS A 75 12.93 -7.21 -3.72
N ILE A 76 13.65 -6.10 -3.87
CA ILE A 76 13.54 -4.94 -2.97
C ILE A 76 12.11 -4.40 -2.96
N PHE A 77 11.53 -4.18 -4.14
CA PHE A 77 10.16 -3.67 -4.22
C PHE A 77 9.11 -4.65 -3.69
N PHE A 78 9.34 -5.96 -3.81
CA PHE A 78 8.47 -6.95 -3.18
C PHE A 78 8.43 -6.76 -1.66
N PHE A 79 9.58 -6.64 -1.00
CA PHE A 79 9.61 -6.40 0.45
C PHE A 79 8.97 -5.07 0.86
N ILE A 80 9.18 -4.00 0.09
CA ILE A 80 8.52 -2.70 0.34
C ILE A 80 7.00 -2.86 0.29
N HIS A 81 6.47 -3.47 -0.78
CA HIS A 81 5.02 -3.67 -0.91
C HIS A 81 4.48 -4.66 0.13
N LEU A 82 5.27 -5.66 0.54
CA LEU A 82 4.88 -6.57 1.63
C LEU A 82 4.67 -5.81 2.94
N ILE A 83 5.60 -4.93 3.31
CA ILE A 83 5.50 -4.10 4.52
C ILE A 83 4.29 -3.17 4.44
N LEU A 84 4.08 -2.52 3.29
CA LEU A 84 2.93 -1.63 3.08
C LEU A 84 1.59 -2.38 3.04
N PHE A 85 1.58 -3.64 2.60
CA PHE A 85 0.39 -4.45 2.52
C PHE A 85 -0.14 -4.83 3.90
N ILE A 86 0.72 -5.09 4.89
CA ILE A 86 0.29 -5.53 6.24
C ILE A 86 -0.74 -4.57 6.88
N PRO A 87 -0.46 -3.26 7.09
CA PRO A 87 -1.42 -2.34 7.68
C PRO A 87 -2.61 -2.05 6.76
N SER A 88 -2.44 -2.21 5.45
CA SER A 88 -3.54 -2.04 4.52
C SER A 88 -4.50 -3.23 4.51
N PHE A 89 -3.98 -4.44 4.63
CA PHE A 89 -4.76 -5.66 4.70
C PHE A 89 -5.64 -5.66 5.95
N THR A 90 -5.11 -5.24 7.10
CA THR A 90 -5.92 -5.06 8.31
C THR A 90 -7.02 -4.01 8.12
N ALA A 91 -6.71 -2.87 7.49
CA ALA A 91 -7.71 -1.85 7.16
C ALA A 91 -8.81 -2.40 6.22
N TRP A 92 -8.44 -3.21 5.23
CA TRP A 92 -9.40 -3.88 4.34
C TRP A 92 -10.31 -4.87 5.08
N LEU A 93 -9.77 -5.65 6.02
CA LEU A 93 -10.57 -6.56 6.84
C LEU A 93 -11.59 -5.82 7.70
N VAL A 94 -11.23 -4.64 8.22
CA VAL A 94 -12.17 -3.76 8.94
C VAL A 94 -13.21 -3.18 7.98
N PHE A 95 -12.79 -2.67 6.81
CA PHE A 95 -13.69 -2.10 5.80
C PHE A 95 -14.75 -3.09 5.31
N LEU A 96 -14.34 -4.34 5.08
CA LEU A 96 -15.24 -5.41 4.64
C LEU A 96 -16.11 -5.98 5.78
N GLY A 97 -15.96 -5.48 7.01
CA GLY A 97 -16.69 -5.98 8.18
C GLY A 97 -16.28 -7.39 8.62
N VAL A 98 -15.15 -7.90 8.13
CA VAL A 98 -14.62 -9.22 8.49
C VAL A 98 -14.08 -9.20 9.92
N ILE A 99 -13.37 -8.12 10.27
CA ILE A 99 -12.93 -7.85 11.64
C ILE A 99 -13.76 -6.69 12.17
N ASN A 100 -14.41 -6.92 13.31
CA ASN A 100 -15.13 -5.87 14.01
C ASN A 100 -14.22 -5.27 15.10
N PRO A 101 -13.76 -4.01 14.97
CA PRO A 101 -12.84 -3.41 15.95
C PRO A 101 -13.44 -3.27 17.34
N PHE A 102 -14.77 -3.37 17.46
CA PHE A 102 -15.52 -3.26 18.72
C PHE A 102 -15.82 -4.61 19.40
N ARG A 103 -15.39 -5.76 18.84
CA ARG A 103 -15.69 -7.08 19.43
C ARG A 103 -14.84 -7.45 20.66
N PHE A 104 -13.88 -6.59 21.02
CA PHE A 104 -12.97 -6.78 22.16
C PHE A 104 -13.24 -5.84 23.35
N PHE A 105 -14.34 -5.07 23.30
CA PHE A 105 -14.82 -4.24 24.41
C PHE A 105 -16.20 -4.68 24.86
#